data_AF-A0A1Q6L3Q3-F1
#
_entry.id   AF-A0A1Q6L3Q3-F1
#
_cell.length_a   1.000
_cell.length_b   1.000
_cell.length_c   1.000
_cell.angle_alpha   90.00
_cell.angle_beta   90.00
_cell.angle_gamma   90.00
#
_symmetry.space_group_name_H-M   'P 1'
#
loop_
_entity.id
_entity.type
_entity.pdbx_description
1 polymer ?
#
loop_
_entity_poly.entity_id
_entity_poly.type
_entity_poly.pdbx_seq_one_letter_code
_entity_poly.pdbx_strand_id
1 'polypeptide(L)'
;MKTKENLNKGITLVALVITIIILLILAGVAITALTQTGLFENAKQAKNAMKNSEDEENTILGDYSEKIDEYISSNRNNKESGVSLINKEDGIYNKDENGYIFNTNSDQIIYTTNNIITLSESIENYNYIEFECDNNYSTEGYSYPFSQRYSVSQIKEHYSNTNEFVYSNVFWIISNLGDNWNRVSFWLKDNKTIMFQYGRSTNTSVFNKIRITNIKGIK
;
A
#
# COMPACT_ATOMS: atom_id res chain seq x y z
N MET A 1 -56.73 57.31 51.12
CA MET A 1 -57.14 56.56 49.91
C MET A 1 -56.20 55.37 49.75
N LYS A 2 -56.57 54.19 50.28
CA LYS A 2 -55.79 52.95 50.14
C LYS A 2 -56.63 51.98 49.30
N THR A 3 -56.30 51.85 48.03
CA THR A 3 -57.14 51.09 47.09
C THR A 3 -56.27 50.17 46.23
N LYS A 4 -56.57 48.86 46.32
CA LYS A 4 -56.30 47.81 45.31
C LYS A 4 -54.88 47.27 45.05
N GLU A 5 -54.02 47.06 46.05
CA GLU A 5 -52.78 46.26 45.83
C GLU A 5 -52.85 44.78 46.28
N ASN A 6 -53.87 44.39 47.05
CA ASN A 6 -53.93 43.03 47.63
C ASN A 6 -54.81 42.02 46.86
N LEU A 7 -55.60 42.45 45.86
CA LEU A 7 -56.36 41.51 45.02
C LEU A 7 -55.48 40.84 43.93
N ASN A 8 -54.47 41.55 43.43
CA ASN A 8 -53.62 41.03 42.34
C ASN A 8 -52.63 39.97 42.82
N LYS A 9 -52.12 40.06 44.05
CA LYS A 9 -51.16 39.09 44.62
C LYS A 9 -51.76 37.70 44.80
N GLY A 10 -53.03 37.60 45.21
CA GLY A 10 -53.74 36.33 45.32
C GLY A 10 -54.01 35.69 43.95
N ILE A 11 -54.40 36.50 42.96
CA ILE A 11 -54.63 36.04 41.58
C ILE A 11 -53.32 35.50 40.96
N THR A 12 -52.18 36.17 41.19
CA THR A 12 -50.86 35.68 40.71
C THR A 12 -50.46 34.36 41.37
N LEU A 13 -50.70 34.18 42.67
CA LEU A 13 -50.37 32.94 43.37
C LEU A 13 -51.26 31.79 42.89
N VAL A 14 -52.57 32.05 42.72
CA VAL A 14 -53.53 31.05 42.20
C VAL A 14 -53.18 30.65 40.78
N ALA A 15 -52.80 31.60 39.92
CA ALA A 15 -52.35 31.31 38.56
C ALA A 15 -51.11 30.41 38.55
N LEU A 16 -50.12 30.71 39.41
CA LEU A 16 -48.90 29.91 39.54
C LEU A 16 -49.20 28.47 40.00
N VAL A 17 -50.10 28.30 40.97
CA VAL A 17 -50.52 26.98 41.46
C VAL A 17 -51.19 26.17 40.35
N ILE A 18 -52.08 26.78 39.58
CA ILE A 18 -52.74 26.11 38.44
C ILE A 18 -51.72 25.70 37.38
N THR A 19 -50.74 26.54 37.06
CA THR A 19 -49.67 26.21 36.11
C THR A 19 -48.86 24.99 36.57
N ILE A 20 -48.48 24.92 37.85
CA ILE A 20 -47.74 23.77 38.40
C ILE A 20 -48.57 22.48 38.31
N ILE A 21 -49.86 22.53 38.65
CA ILE A 21 -50.76 21.37 38.56
C ILE A 21 -50.84 20.86 37.12
N ILE A 22 -50.99 21.77 36.14
CA ILE A 22 -51.02 21.42 34.72
C ILE A 22 -49.69 20.77 34.31
N LEU A 23 -48.56 21.35 34.69
CA LEU A 23 -47.23 20.79 34.40
C LEU A 23 -47.03 19.39 34.98
N LEU A 24 -47.52 19.13 36.19
CA LEU A 24 -47.44 17.81 36.83
C LEU A 24 -48.27 16.75 36.09
N ILE A 25 -49.46 17.10 35.62
CA ILE A 25 -50.32 16.21 34.82
C ILE A 25 -49.65 15.92 33.47
N LEU A 26 -49.15 16.94 32.79
CA LEU A 26 -48.43 16.80 31.52
C LEU A 26 -47.17 15.94 31.68
N ALA A 27 -46.40 16.13 32.75
CA ALA A 27 -45.25 15.30 33.05
C ALA A 27 -45.64 13.83 33.32
N GLY A 28 -46.72 13.59 34.06
CA GLY A 28 -47.22 12.23 34.32
C GLY A 28 -47.62 11.49 33.05
N VAL A 29 -48.37 12.14 32.16
CA VAL A 29 -48.78 11.54 30.87
C VAL A 29 -47.59 11.33 29.95
N ALA A 30 -46.68 12.32 29.86
CA ALA A 30 -45.47 12.21 29.03
C ALA A 30 -44.56 11.07 29.50
N ILE A 31 -44.24 10.99 30.80
CA ILE A 31 -43.41 9.92 31.36
C ILE A 31 -44.04 8.55 31.11
N THR A 32 -45.36 8.42 31.28
CA THR A 32 -46.07 7.17 31.04
C THR A 32 -45.99 6.76 29.56
N ALA A 33 -46.17 7.70 28.63
CA ALA A 33 -46.01 7.45 27.20
C ALA A 33 -44.56 7.07 26.81
N LEU A 34 -43.54 7.75 27.36
CA LEU A 34 -42.13 7.39 27.15
C LEU A 34 -41.76 6.02 27.75
N THR A 35 -42.41 5.62 28.84
CA THR A 35 -42.16 4.32 29.50
C THR A 35 -42.91 3.20 28.79
N GLN A 36 -44.16 3.41 28.36
CA GLN A 36 -44.96 2.43 27.62
C GLN A 36 -44.41 2.13 26.23
N THR A 37 -43.76 3.09 25.59
CA THR A 37 -43.07 2.89 24.31
C THR A 37 -41.74 2.12 24.45
N GLY A 38 -41.31 1.84 25.69
CA GLY A 38 -40.03 1.18 25.96
C GLY A 38 -38.82 2.00 25.52
N LEU A 39 -38.98 3.30 25.23
CA LEU A 39 -37.96 4.14 24.59
C LEU A 39 -36.65 4.18 25.39
N PHE A 40 -36.74 4.28 26.73
CA PHE A 40 -35.57 4.24 27.61
C PHE A 40 -34.85 2.89 27.58
N GLU A 41 -35.60 1.79 27.56
CA GLU A 41 -35.02 0.45 27.51
C GLU A 41 -34.38 0.18 26.14
N ASN A 42 -35.03 0.60 25.05
CA ASN A 42 -34.49 0.51 23.69
C ASN A 42 -33.21 1.36 23.53
N ALA A 43 -33.18 2.58 24.07
CA ALA A 43 -31.99 3.43 24.06
C ALA A 43 -30.83 2.81 24.86
N LYS A 44 -31.13 2.16 26.00
CA LYS A 44 -30.16 1.44 26.81
C LYS A 44 -29.61 0.21 26.08
N GLN A 45 -30.47 -0.56 25.43
CA GLN A 45 -30.06 -1.72 24.62
C GLN A 45 -29.21 -1.29 23.43
N ALA A 46 -29.60 -0.22 22.71
CA ALA A 46 -28.81 0.33 21.62
C ALA A 46 -27.41 0.79 22.09
N LYS A 47 -27.33 1.45 23.25
CA LYS A 47 -26.05 1.84 23.86
C LYS A 47 -25.18 0.63 24.19
N ASN A 48 -25.76 -0.43 24.74
CA ASN A 48 -25.02 -1.66 25.06
C ASN A 48 -24.55 -2.39 23.79
N ALA A 49 -25.40 -2.47 22.76
CA ALA A 49 -25.04 -3.07 21.47
C ALA A 49 -23.91 -2.28 20.79
N MET A 50 -23.96 -0.94 20.84
CA MET A 50 -22.90 -0.06 20.34
C MET A 50 -21.59 -0.30 21.09
N LYS A 51 -21.62 -0.34 22.43
CA LYS A 51 -20.43 -0.60 23.24
C LYS A 51 -19.82 -1.98 22.96
N ASN A 52 -20.64 -3.02 22.84
CA ASN A 52 -20.16 -4.36 22.51
C ASN A 52 -19.51 -4.38 21.12
N SER A 53 -20.10 -3.70 20.14
CA SER A 53 -19.51 -3.58 18.80
C SER A 53 -18.18 -2.83 18.80
N GLU A 54 -18.04 -1.80 19.64
CA GLU A 54 -16.79 -1.05 19.81
C GLU A 54 -15.71 -1.90 20.50
N ASP A 55 -16.08 -2.69 21.51
CA ASP A 55 -15.17 -3.61 22.20
C ASP A 55 -14.72 -4.76 21.24
N GLU A 56 -15.62 -5.26 20.39
CA GLU A 56 -15.31 -6.21 19.31
C GLU A 56 -14.37 -5.61 18.25
N GLU A 57 -14.63 -4.38 17.80
CA GLU A 57 -13.78 -3.66 16.85
C GLU A 57 -12.36 -3.48 17.41
N ASN A 58 -12.24 -3.03 18.66
CA ASN A 58 -10.94 -2.88 19.32
C ASN A 58 -10.19 -4.21 19.44
N THR A 59 -10.90 -5.31 19.68
CA THR A 59 -10.32 -6.65 19.71
C THR A 59 -9.80 -7.05 18.33
N ILE A 60 -10.60 -6.87 17.29
CA ILE A 60 -10.21 -7.15 15.89
C ILE A 60 -8.99 -6.30 15.50
N LEU A 61 -8.97 -5.02 15.86
CA LEU A 61 -7.84 -4.13 15.60
C LEU A 61 -6.58 -4.58 16.34
N GLY A 62 -6.72 -5.04 17.60
CA GLY A 62 -5.64 -5.65 18.36
C GLY A 62 -5.06 -6.89 17.65
N ASP A 63 -5.92 -7.82 17.23
CA ASP A 63 -5.52 -9.03 16.51
C ASP A 63 -4.80 -8.71 15.18
N TYR A 64 -5.24 -7.68 14.46
CA TYR A 64 -4.55 -7.21 13.25
C TYR A 64 -3.19 -6.61 13.58
N SER A 65 -3.08 -5.81 14.65
CA SER A 65 -1.80 -5.26 15.11
C SER A 65 -0.82 -6.38 15.46
N GLU A 66 -1.28 -7.40 16.19
CA GLU A 66 -0.46 -8.55 16.57
C GLU A 66 -0.01 -9.36 15.34
N LYS A 67 -0.90 -9.61 14.37
CA LYS A 67 -0.54 -10.29 13.11
C LYS A 67 0.47 -9.49 12.29
N ILE A 68 0.34 -8.16 12.27
CA ILE A 68 1.30 -7.27 11.60
C ILE A 68 2.64 -7.33 12.32
N ASP A 69 2.65 -7.28 13.65
CA ASP A 69 3.88 -7.36 14.44
C ASP A 69 4.55 -8.73 14.32
N GLU A 70 3.78 -9.82 14.27
CA GLU A 70 4.27 -11.17 13.98
C GLU A 70 4.88 -11.24 12.57
N TYR A 71 4.21 -10.68 11.56
CA TYR A 71 4.73 -10.62 10.18
C TYR A 71 6.02 -9.81 10.10
N ILE A 72 6.06 -8.62 10.74
CA ILE A 72 7.23 -7.74 10.75
C ILE A 72 8.38 -8.37 11.54
N SER A 73 8.11 -8.97 12.71
CA SER A 73 9.14 -9.61 13.54
C SER A 73 9.68 -10.88 12.89
N SER A 74 8.84 -11.66 12.22
CA SER A 74 9.24 -12.80 11.39
C SER A 74 10.10 -12.35 10.21
N ASN A 75 9.73 -11.27 9.51
CA ASN A 75 10.50 -10.71 8.40
C ASN A 75 11.79 -9.98 8.83
N ARG A 76 11.87 -9.46 10.06
CA ARG A 76 13.10 -8.81 10.57
C ARG A 76 14.17 -9.82 10.97
N ASN A 77 13.78 -10.98 11.48
CA ASN A 77 14.71 -12.07 11.81
C ASN A 77 15.09 -12.92 10.59
N ASN A 78 14.23 -12.91 9.57
CA ASN A 78 14.51 -13.47 8.26
C ASN A 78 14.81 -12.32 7.29
N LYS A 79 16.01 -11.73 7.41
CA LYS A 79 16.64 -11.14 6.22
C LYS A 79 16.81 -12.33 5.27
N GLU A 80 15.79 -12.62 4.46
CA GLU A 80 15.81 -13.70 3.49
C GLU A 80 17.10 -13.48 2.69
N SER A 81 18.09 -14.33 2.95
CA SER A 81 19.42 -14.15 2.38
C SER A 81 19.28 -14.53 0.93
N GLY A 82 18.92 -13.55 0.10
CA GLY A 82 18.71 -13.75 -1.32
C GLY A 82 19.99 -14.28 -1.95
N VAL A 83 19.86 -15.33 -2.75
CA VAL A 83 20.96 -15.92 -3.52
C VAL A 83 21.13 -15.13 -4.81
N SER A 84 22.34 -14.64 -5.08
CA SER A 84 22.63 -13.95 -6.34
C SER A 84 22.52 -14.92 -7.52
N LEU A 85 21.60 -14.62 -8.43
CA LEU A 85 21.37 -15.32 -9.70
C LEU A 85 22.18 -14.74 -10.87
N ILE A 86 22.98 -13.70 -10.63
CA ILE A 86 23.89 -13.12 -11.62
C ILE A 86 24.85 -14.19 -12.15
N ASN A 87 24.93 -14.31 -13.47
CA ASN A 87 25.97 -15.08 -14.14
C ASN A 87 27.04 -14.13 -14.70
N LYS A 88 28.15 -14.00 -13.99
CA LYS A 88 29.25 -13.09 -14.39
C LYS A 88 30.00 -13.52 -15.66
N GLU A 89 29.72 -14.72 -16.17
CA GLU A 89 30.38 -15.29 -17.35
C GLU A 89 29.43 -15.38 -18.56
N ASP A 90 28.24 -14.77 -18.50
CA ASP A 90 27.27 -14.75 -19.63
C ASP A 90 27.68 -13.82 -20.80
N GLY A 91 28.85 -13.19 -20.71
CA GLY A 91 29.44 -12.34 -21.75
C GLY A 91 28.85 -10.92 -21.83
N ILE A 92 27.74 -10.65 -21.13
CA ILE A 92 27.08 -9.33 -21.11
C ILE A 92 27.18 -8.65 -19.74
N TYR A 93 27.51 -9.39 -18.69
CA TYR A 93 27.85 -8.82 -17.38
C TYR A 93 29.09 -7.92 -17.49
N ASN A 94 28.94 -6.65 -17.12
CA ASN A 94 30.05 -5.71 -17.10
C ASN A 94 30.84 -5.89 -15.79
N LYS A 95 32.05 -6.45 -15.89
CA LYS A 95 32.94 -6.72 -14.75
C LYS A 95 33.54 -5.44 -14.15
N ASP A 96 33.74 -4.40 -14.95
CA ASP A 96 34.32 -3.13 -14.48
C ASP A 96 33.29 -2.31 -13.70
N GLU A 97 32.04 -2.32 -14.16
CA GLU A 97 30.93 -1.62 -13.52
C GLU A 97 30.12 -2.51 -12.55
N ASN A 98 30.49 -3.77 -12.36
CA ASN A 98 29.83 -4.74 -11.49
C ASN A 98 28.31 -4.85 -11.69
N GLY A 99 27.85 -5.04 -12.93
CA GLY A 99 26.43 -5.20 -13.19
C GLY A 99 26.06 -5.35 -14.67
N TYR A 100 24.77 -5.55 -14.92
CA TYR A 100 24.21 -5.44 -16.27
C TYR A 100 23.84 -3.99 -16.55
N ILE A 101 24.33 -3.47 -17.68
CA ILE A 101 24.29 -2.04 -17.97
C ILE A 101 23.30 -1.74 -19.10
N PHE A 102 22.34 -0.87 -18.81
CA PHE A 102 21.33 -0.40 -19.76
C PHE A 102 21.47 1.11 -19.95
N ASN A 103 22.05 1.53 -21.08
CA ASN A 103 22.24 2.95 -21.42
C ASN A 103 20.94 3.53 -21.97
N THR A 104 20.25 4.33 -21.18
CA THR A 104 18.89 4.80 -21.50
C THR A 104 18.83 6.20 -22.11
N ASN A 105 19.98 6.79 -22.50
CA ASN A 105 20.18 8.09 -23.19
C ASN A 105 19.41 8.33 -24.50
N SER A 106 18.55 7.41 -24.92
CA SER A 106 17.83 7.46 -26.18
C SER A 106 16.36 7.81 -25.95
N ASP A 107 15.79 8.65 -26.81
CA ASP A 107 14.35 8.91 -26.85
C ASP A 107 13.54 7.78 -27.52
N GLN A 108 14.21 6.71 -27.96
CA GLN A 108 13.62 5.55 -28.61
C GLN A 108 13.74 4.29 -27.74
N ILE A 109 12.74 3.41 -27.84
CA ILE A 109 12.81 2.07 -27.25
C ILE A 109 13.80 1.24 -28.06
N ILE A 110 14.81 0.67 -27.39
CA ILE A 110 15.85 -0.13 -28.02
C ILE A 110 15.60 -1.61 -27.73
N TYR A 111 15.33 -2.37 -28.80
CA TYR A 111 15.24 -3.82 -28.77
C TYR A 111 16.56 -4.40 -29.29
N THR A 112 17.40 -4.96 -28.42
CA THR A 112 18.68 -5.57 -28.83
C THR A 112 18.81 -6.99 -28.32
N THR A 113 19.41 -7.86 -29.15
CA THR A 113 19.76 -9.24 -28.80
C THR A 113 20.81 -9.36 -27.69
N ASN A 114 21.45 -8.25 -27.30
CA ASN A 114 22.53 -8.22 -26.32
C ASN A 114 22.03 -8.13 -24.86
N ASN A 115 20.72 -8.10 -24.64
CA ASN A 115 20.09 -7.99 -23.32
C ASN A 115 19.46 -9.30 -22.85
N ILE A 116 19.99 -10.43 -23.32
CA ILE A 116 19.52 -11.77 -22.94
C ILE A 116 20.43 -12.27 -21.84
N ILE A 117 19.95 -12.24 -20.60
CA ILE A 117 20.67 -12.65 -19.41
C ILE A 117 20.33 -14.10 -19.10
N THR A 118 21.36 -14.95 -19.04
CA THR A 118 21.24 -16.32 -18.57
C THR A 118 21.66 -16.37 -17.11
N LEU A 119 20.73 -16.63 -16.21
CA LEU A 119 20.97 -16.68 -14.77
C LEU A 119 21.89 -17.85 -14.39
N SER A 120 22.46 -17.83 -13.18
CA SER A 120 23.31 -18.92 -12.68
C SER A 120 22.52 -20.22 -12.43
N GLU A 121 21.25 -20.10 -12.00
CA GLU A 121 20.32 -21.20 -11.76
C GLU A 121 18.87 -20.82 -12.09
N SER A 122 17.95 -21.77 -11.95
CA SER A 122 16.53 -21.58 -12.28
C SER A 122 15.83 -20.66 -11.26
N ILE A 123 15.00 -19.74 -11.77
CA ILE A 123 14.14 -18.88 -10.95
C ILE A 123 13.10 -19.67 -10.16
N GLU A 124 12.72 -20.85 -10.65
CA GLU A 124 11.67 -21.68 -10.06
C GLU A 124 12.10 -22.34 -8.74
N ASN A 125 13.38 -22.23 -8.39
CA ASN A 125 13.90 -22.62 -7.08
C ASN A 125 13.52 -21.64 -5.95
N TYR A 126 12.89 -20.52 -6.30
CA TYR A 126 12.66 -19.37 -5.42
C TYR A 126 11.18 -18.95 -5.44
N ASN A 127 10.73 -18.33 -4.35
CA ASN A 127 9.39 -17.75 -4.24
C ASN A 127 9.33 -16.35 -4.86
N TYR A 128 10.43 -15.59 -4.75
CA TYR A 128 10.56 -14.25 -5.28
C TYR A 128 11.87 -14.05 -6.04
N ILE A 129 11.85 -13.11 -6.97
CA ILE A 129 13.05 -12.50 -7.53
C ILE A 129 13.06 -11.03 -7.20
N GLU A 130 14.21 -10.54 -6.73
CA GLU A 130 14.45 -9.13 -6.47
C GLU A 130 15.58 -8.60 -7.36
N PHE A 131 15.29 -7.55 -8.11
CA PHE A 131 16.29 -6.80 -8.87
C PHE A 131 16.82 -5.68 -7.98
N GLU A 132 18.12 -5.71 -7.72
CA GLU A 132 18.82 -4.57 -7.13
C GLU A 132 19.38 -3.72 -8.28
N CYS A 133 19.02 -2.45 -8.26
CA CYS A 133 19.22 -1.54 -9.38
C CYS A 133 19.78 -0.21 -8.91
N ASP A 134 20.51 0.44 -9.80
CA ASP A 134 21.19 1.71 -9.59
C ASP A 134 20.92 2.62 -10.79
N ASN A 135 20.21 3.72 -10.56
CA ASN A 135 19.99 4.74 -11.59
C ASN A 135 21.11 5.78 -11.56
N ASN A 136 21.89 5.87 -12.64
CA ASN A 136 23.05 6.76 -12.73
C ASN A 136 22.72 8.10 -13.43
N TYR A 137 23.28 9.17 -12.88
CA TYR A 137 23.16 10.53 -13.39
C TYR A 137 24.26 10.86 -14.41
N SER A 138 23.87 11.53 -15.51
CA SER A 138 24.79 11.91 -16.60
C SER A 138 25.84 12.97 -16.21
N THR A 139 25.56 13.77 -15.18
CA THR A 139 26.28 15.04 -14.94
C THR A 139 27.03 15.12 -13.62
N GLU A 140 26.71 14.29 -12.63
CA GLU A 140 27.22 14.48 -11.26
C GLU A 140 27.81 13.22 -10.60
N GLY A 141 27.82 12.07 -11.27
CA GLY A 141 28.48 10.85 -10.77
C GLY A 141 27.80 10.18 -9.56
N TYR A 142 26.59 10.60 -9.20
CA TYR A 142 25.77 9.94 -8.17
C TYR A 142 24.88 8.85 -8.77
N SER A 143 24.59 7.84 -7.96
CA SER A 143 23.71 6.71 -8.29
C SER A 143 22.63 6.58 -7.23
N TYR A 144 21.38 6.37 -7.64
CA TYR A 144 20.27 6.14 -6.73
C TYR A 144 19.93 4.64 -6.72
N PRO A 145 20.27 3.94 -5.63
CA PRO A 145 19.93 2.53 -5.49
C PRO A 145 18.44 2.36 -5.21
N PHE A 146 17.85 1.34 -5.81
CA PHE A 146 16.50 0.88 -5.53
C PHE A 146 16.40 -0.62 -5.77
N SER A 147 15.43 -1.26 -5.12
CA SER A 147 15.14 -2.67 -5.35
C SER A 147 13.69 -2.85 -5.79
N GLN A 148 13.45 -3.82 -6.66
CA GLN A 148 12.10 -4.21 -7.05
C GLN A 148 11.93 -5.72 -7.07
N ARG A 149 10.89 -6.19 -6.37
CA ARG A 149 10.62 -7.62 -6.15
C ARG A 149 9.39 -8.08 -6.93
N TYR A 150 9.46 -9.29 -7.46
CA TYR A 150 8.39 -9.96 -8.19
C TYR A 150 8.21 -11.39 -7.66
N SER A 151 6.96 -11.85 -7.60
CA SER A 151 6.65 -13.24 -7.27
C SER A 151 6.98 -14.15 -8.46
N VAL A 152 7.72 -15.23 -8.22
CA VAL A 152 8.06 -16.22 -9.26
C VAL A 152 6.81 -16.88 -9.81
N SER A 153 5.81 -17.16 -8.97
CA SER A 153 4.55 -17.78 -9.42
C SER A 153 3.77 -16.89 -10.38
N GLN A 154 3.83 -15.56 -10.20
CA GLN A 154 3.17 -14.61 -11.09
C GLN A 154 3.93 -14.45 -12.41
N ILE A 155 5.24 -14.26 -12.35
CA ILE A 155 6.02 -13.96 -13.57
C ILE A 155 6.15 -15.16 -14.51
N LYS A 156 6.16 -16.40 -13.99
CA LYS A 156 6.29 -17.62 -14.80
C LYS A 156 5.03 -17.96 -15.62
N GLU A 157 3.86 -17.47 -15.23
CA GLU A 157 2.63 -17.61 -16.03
C GLU A 157 2.74 -16.89 -17.38
N HIS A 158 3.69 -15.95 -17.50
CA HIS A 158 3.92 -15.12 -18.66
C HIS A 158 5.21 -15.49 -19.43
N TYR A 159 5.72 -16.73 -19.30
CA TYR A 159 6.84 -17.18 -20.13
C TYR A 159 6.54 -16.97 -21.62
N SER A 160 7.49 -16.39 -22.35
CA SER A 160 7.38 -16.16 -23.78
C SER A 160 8.57 -16.74 -24.53
N ASN A 161 8.30 -17.70 -25.43
CA ASN A 161 9.33 -18.27 -26.31
C ASN A 161 9.80 -17.30 -27.41
N THR A 162 9.24 -16.10 -27.48
CA THR A 162 9.63 -15.08 -28.45
C THR A 162 10.87 -14.33 -27.98
N ASN A 163 11.80 -14.12 -28.90
CA ASN A 163 12.84 -13.10 -28.71
C ASN A 163 12.32 -11.68 -28.96
N GLU A 164 11.05 -11.56 -29.37
CA GLU A 164 10.35 -10.31 -29.67
C GLU A 164 9.54 -9.83 -28.46
N PHE A 165 9.40 -8.51 -28.34
CA PHE A 165 8.61 -7.88 -27.29
C PHE A 165 7.12 -8.20 -27.45
N VAL A 166 6.52 -8.75 -26.40
CA VAL A 166 5.08 -9.00 -26.31
C VAL A 166 4.54 -8.24 -25.11
N TYR A 167 3.86 -7.13 -25.35
CA TYR A 167 3.41 -6.19 -24.29
C TYR A 167 2.62 -6.87 -23.17
N SER A 168 1.87 -7.93 -23.46
CA SER A 168 1.06 -8.66 -22.47
C SER A 168 1.87 -9.47 -21.45
N ASN A 169 3.18 -9.67 -21.68
CA ASN A 169 4.04 -10.57 -20.89
C ASN A 169 5.25 -9.84 -20.28
N VAL A 170 5.16 -8.52 -20.10
CA VAL A 170 6.30 -7.69 -19.70
C VAL A 170 6.10 -7.07 -18.33
N PHE A 171 7.17 -7.12 -17.54
CA PHE A 171 7.29 -6.52 -16.22
C PHE A 171 8.22 -5.31 -16.26
N TRP A 172 7.88 -4.27 -15.51
CA TRP A 172 8.60 -3.00 -15.54
C TRP A 172 9.42 -2.78 -14.28
N ILE A 173 10.71 -2.50 -14.47
CA ILE A 173 11.64 -2.07 -13.42
C ILE A 173 11.67 -0.53 -13.43
N ILE A 174 11.07 0.09 -12.42
CA ILE A 174 10.85 1.55 -12.35
C ILE A 174 11.28 2.08 -10.99
N SER A 175 12.06 3.16 -10.99
CA SER A 175 12.30 3.94 -9.77
C SER A 175 11.15 4.93 -9.55
N ASN A 176 10.62 4.97 -8.33
CA ASN A 176 9.57 5.93 -7.94
C ASN A 176 10.14 7.30 -7.54
N LEU A 177 11.45 7.52 -7.66
CA LEU A 177 12.14 8.74 -7.25
C LEU A 177 12.40 9.64 -8.47
N GLY A 178 11.49 10.60 -8.69
CA GLY A 178 11.76 11.83 -9.44
C GLY A 178 11.76 11.77 -10.97
N ASP A 179 12.10 10.64 -11.59
CA ASP A 179 12.13 10.50 -13.06
C ASP A 179 11.47 9.20 -13.53
N ASN A 180 10.21 9.34 -13.95
CA ASN A 180 9.40 8.22 -14.42
C ASN A 180 9.68 7.84 -15.88
N TRP A 181 10.63 8.48 -16.56
CA TRP A 181 10.90 8.23 -17.98
C TRP A 181 11.92 7.14 -18.19
N ASN A 182 12.89 7.02 -17.27
CA ASN A 182 13.91 6.00 -17.32
C ASN A 182 13.35 4.64 -16.89
N ARG A 183 13.22 3.70 -17.84
CA ARG A 183 12.61 2.39 -17.59
C ARG A 183 13.42 1.28 -18.24
N VAL A 184 13.60 0.21 -17.48
CA VAL A 184 13.98 -1.10 -17.99
C VAL A 184 12.78 -2.01 -17.81
N SER A 185 12.55 -2.91 -18.75
CA SER A 185 11.53 -3.92 -18.59
C SER A 185 12.04 -5.27 -19.04
N PHE A 186 11.41 -6.32 -18.54
CA PHE A 186 11.85 -7.68 -18.76
C PHE A 186 10.68 -8.62 -18.98
N TRP A 187 10.98 -9.73 -19.62
CA TRP A 187 10.13 -10.92 -19.67
C TRP A 187 11.01 -12.15 -19.57
N LEU A 188 10.37 -13.27 -19.23
CA LEU A 188 11.06 -14.53 -19.05
C LEU A 188 10.90 -15.36 -20.32
N LYS A 189 12.02 -15.77 -20.90
CA LYS A 189 12.02 -16.69 -22.03
C LYS A 189 11.78 -18.13 -21.57
N ASP A 190 12.44 -18.47 -20.47
CA ASP A 190 12.33 -19.73 -19.78
C ASP A 190 12.70 -19.50 -18.30
N ASN A 191 12.82 -20.59 -17.53
CA ASN A 191 13.11 -20.51 -16.09
C ASN A 191 14.53 -20.05 -15.75
N LYS A 192 15.42 -19.84 -16.72
CA LYS A 192 16.81 -19.42 -16.49
C LYS A 192 17.22 -18.23 -17.35
N THR A 193 16.41 -17.85 -18.33
CA THR A 193 16.74 -16.81 -19.31
C THR A 193 15.78 -15.63 -19.16
N ILE A 194 16.32 -14.48 -18.77
CA ILE A 194 15.60 -13.21 -18.70
C ILE A 194 15.98 -12.36 -19.91
N MET A 195 14.96 -11.87 -20.61
CA MET A 195 15.13 -10.93 -21.70
C MET A 195 14.81 -9.54 -21.20
N PHE A 196 15.70 -8.58 -21.51
CA PHE A 196 15.51 -7.19 -21.15
C PHE A 196 15.37 -6.30 -22.37
N GLN A 197 14.55 -5.27 -22.21
CA GLN A 197 14.49 -4.14 -23.11
C GLN A 197 14.63 -2.86 -22.30
N TYR A 198 15.18 -1.83 -22.94
CA TYR A 198 15.41 -0.56 -22.30
C TYR A 198 15.16 0.59 -23.27
N GLY A 199 14.78 1.72 -22.70
CA GLY A 199 14.57 2.97 -23.44
C GLY A 199 13.44 3.75 -22.80
N ARG A 200 13.78 4.90 -22.20
CA ARG A 200 13.64 6.21 -22.83
C ARG A 200 14.21 7.27 -21.88
N SER A 201 15.13 8.11 -22.34
CA SER A 201 15.55 9.33 -21.63
C SER A 201 15.20 10.50 -22.51
N THR A 202 14.30 11.36 -22.03
CA THR A 202 13.99 12.62 -22.69
C THR A 202 15.18 13.58 -22.56
N ASN A 203 15.19 14.65 -23.35
CA ASN A 203 16.16 15.75 -23.19
C ASN A 203 16.13 16.42 -21.80
N THR A 204 15.13 16.11 -20.96
CA THR A 204 14.95 16.65 -19.60
C THR A 204 15.26 15.64 -18.51
N SER A 205 15.46 14.36 -18.85
CA SER A 205 15.85 13.34 -17.89
C SER A 205 17.30 13.54 -17.49
N VAL A 206 17.54 13.46 -16.19
CA VAL A 206 18.87 13.55 -15.59
C VAL A 206 19.53 12.17 -15.48
N PHE A 207 18.75 11.11 -15.68
CA PHE A 207 19.18 9.72 -15.62
C PHE A 207 19.45 9.16 -17.01
N ASN A 208 20.57 8.46 -17.12
CA ASN A 208 21.16 8.21 -18.42
C ASN A 208 21.57 6.72 -18.57
N LYS A 209 21.57 5.99 -17.46
CA LYS A 209 21.96 4.59 -17.36
C LYS A 209 21.28 3.94 -16.16
N ILE A 210 20.67 2.78 -16.37
CA ILE A 210 20.22 1.89 -15.31
C ILE A 210 21.20 0.72 -15.24
N ARG A 211 21.73 0.43 -14.05
CA ARG A 211 22.54 -0.76 -13.80
C ARG A 211 21.74 -1.71 -12.93
N ILE A 212 21.57 -2.95 -13.37
CA ILE A 212 21.16 -4.04 -12.48
C ILE A 212 22.43 -4.54 -11.79
N THR A 213 22.57 -4.22 -10.51
CA THR A 213 23.72 -4.62 -9.69
C THR A 213 23.60 -6.05 -9.21
N ASN A 214 22.36 -6.52 -9.02
CA ASN A 214 22.09 -7.89 -8.61
C ASN A 214 20.71 -8.36 -9.06
N ILE A 215 20.57 -9.67 -9.17
CA ILE A 215 19.28 -10.37 -9.33
C ILE A 215 19.28 -11.43 -8.25
N LYS A 216 18.44 -11.29 -7.23
CA LYS A 216 18.40 -12.20 -6.08
C LYS A 216 17.21 -13.14 -6.19
N GLY A 217 17.46 -14.43 -6.05
CA GLY A 217 16.45 -15.44 -5.76
C GLY A 217 16.20 -15.50 -4.26
N ILE A 218 14.94 -15.44 -3.86
CA ILE A 218 14.50 -15.36 -2.47
C ILE A 218 13.49 -16.49 -2.21
N LYS A 219 13.75 -17.31 -1.19
CA LYS A 219 12.90 -18.45 -0.81
C LYS A 219 11.66 -18.04 -0.05
#